data_AF-A0AAU1A4L4-F1
#
_entry.id   AF-A0AAU1A4L4-F1
#
_cell.length_a   1.000
_cell.length_b   1.000
_cell.length_c   1.000
_cell.angle_alpha   90.00
_cell.angle_beta   90.00
_cell.angle_gamma   90.00
#
_symmetry.space_group_name_H-M   'P 1'
#
loop_
_entity.id
_entity.type
_entity.pdbx_description
1 polymer ?
#
loop_
_entity_poly.entity_id
_entity_poly.type
_entity_poly.pdbx_seq_one_letter_code
_entity_poly.pdbx_strand_id
1 'polypeptide(L)'
;MTTQTLPVPSAAPPEPGPSWLPRPGAYAAVGDRCIVEVSTRLGPLTTLRRRVTADEATLTVTPSADDCVLALRLTGDALGGDELSFVSTAIEPRADGAQLLVHGELATADPTVPGVPATLSLRVVSRTDDTLLVLGTARVPYGHLRRTTGFTLSRIRPADQLRLLVAAEFTCPA
;
A
#
# COMPACT_ATOMS: atom_id res chain seq x y z
N MET A 1 13.97 -42.15 -39.75
CA MET A 1 13.63 -41.46 -38.49
C MET A 1 12.69 -40.33 -38.82
N THR A 2 11.44 -40.39 -38.36
CA THR A 2 10.42 -39.35 -38.62
C THR A 2 10.11 -38.64 -37.31
N THR A 3 10.50 -37.37 -37.22
CA THR A 3 10.27 -36.52 -36.06
C THR A 3 8.85 -35.96 -36.13
N GLN A 4 7.96 -36.42 -35.24
CA GLN A 4 6.59 -35.93 -35.14
C GLN A 4 6.59 -34.70 -34.23
N THR A 5 6.16 -33.54 -34.75
CA THR A 5 6.02 -32.31 -33.97
C THR A 5 4.60 -32.25 -33.42
N LEU A 6 4.44 -32.32 -32.10
CA LEU A 6 3.16 -32.13 -31.42
C LEU A 6 2.77 -30.65 -31.40
N PRO A 7 1.47 -30.30 -31.55
CA PRO A 7 1.02 -28.92 -31.43
C PRO A 7 1.17 -28.43 -29.99
N VAL A 8 1.74 -27.25 -29.81
CA VAL A 8 1.75 -26.54 -28.53
C VAL A 8 0.29 -26.19 -28.17
N PRO A 9 -0.22 -26.58 -26.99
CA PRO A 9 -1.55 -26.18 -26.56
C PRO A 9 -1.60 -24.65 -26.46
N SER A 10 -2.57 -24.05 -27.16
CA SER A 10 -2.86 -22.62 -27.07
C SER A 10 -3.09 -22.23 -25.62
N ALA A 11 -2.31 -21.29 -25.09
CA ALA A 11 -2.51 -20.74 -23.77
C ALA A 11 -3.96 -20.25 -23.63
N ALA A 12 -4.64 -20.67 -22.57
CA ALA A 12 -5.99 -20.17 -22.27
C ALA A 12 -5.96 -18.64 -22.12
N PRO A 13 -7.04 -17.92 -22.49
CA PRO A 13 -7.14 -16.49 -22.24
C PRO A 13 -6.90 -16.22 -20.75
N PRO A 14 -6.18 -15.14 -20.39
CA PRO A 14 -6.00 -14.77 -19.00
C PRO A 14 -7.36 -14.59 -18.34
N GLU A 15 -7.56 -15.23 -17.18
CA GLU A 15 -8.81 -15.11 -16.45
C GLU A 15 -9.07 -13.65 -16.09
N PRO A 16 -10.31 -13.16 -16.28
CA PRO A 16 -10.66 -11.80 -15.89
C PRO A 16 -10.53 -11.66 -14.37
N GLY A 17 -9.79 -10.65 -13.93
CA GLY A 17 -9.66 -10.33 -12.51
C GLY A 17 -10.87 -9.60 -11.92
N PRO A 18 -10.79 -9.22 -10.63
CA PRO A 18 -11.85 -8.49 -9.97
C PRO A 18 -12.16 -7.19 -10.73
N SER A 19 -13.42 -7.01 -11.12
CA SER A 19 -13.88 -5.89 -11.96
C SER A 19 -13.64 -4.50 -11.34
N TRP A 20 -13.35 -4.45 -10.04
CA TRP A 20 -13.09 -3.24 -9.27
C TRP A 20 -11.60 -2.87 -9.16
N LEU A 21 -10.69 -3.71 -9.68
CA LEU A 21 -9.27 -3.41 -9.87
C LEU A 21 -8.92 -3.32 -11.37
N PRO A 22 -7.74 -2.80 -11.72
CA PRO A 22 -7.16 -2.98 -13.05
C PRO A 22 -7.03 -4.45 -13.43
N ARG A 23 -6.58 -4.74 -14.66
CA ARG A 23 -6.35 -6.12 -15.09
C ARG A 23 -5.29 -6.80 -14.22
N PRO A 24 -5.34 -8.15 -14.08
CA PRO A 24 -4.27 -8.88 -13.41
C PRO A 24 -2.88 -8.49 -13.94
N GLY A 25 -1.96 -8.17 -13.04
CA GLY A 25 -0.65 -7.62 -13.36
C GLY A 25 0.08 -7.06 -12.14
N ALA A 26 1.35 -6.69 -12.33
CA ALA A 26 2.16 -6.04 -11.32
C ALA A 26 2.21 -4.54 -11.61
N TYR A 27 1.83 -3.72 -10.65
CA TYR A 27 1.75 -2.27 -10.77
C TYR A 27 2.68 -1.60 -9.78
N ALA A 28 3.27 -0.48 -10.18
CA ALA A 28 4.10 0.34 -9.30
C ALA A 28 3.74 1.81 -9.43
N ALA A 29 3.84 2.54 -8.32
CA ALA A 29 3.77 3.99 -8.28
C ALA A 29 5.20 4.54 -8.07
N VAL A 30 5.93 4.72 -9.18
CA VAL A 30 7.35 5.07 -9.18
C VAL A 30 7.54 6.60 -9.11
N GLY A 31 8.58 7.03 -8.39
CA GLY A 31 9.03 8.42 -8.37
C GLY A 31 8.01 9.36 -7.75
N ASP A 32 7.60 10.40 -8.48
CA ASP A 32 6.66 11.42 -8.03
C ASP A 32 5.18 10.99 -8.10
N ARG A 33 4.91 9.77 -8.59
CA ARG A 33 3.58 9.17 -8.67
C ARG A 33 3.08 8.59 -7.35
N CYS A 34 3.90 8.60 -6.31
CA CYS A 34 3.49 8.27 -4.95
C CYS A 34 3.87 9.40 -3.99
N ILE A 35 2.86 10.08 -3.46
CA ILE A 35 3.03 11.11 -2.44
C ILE A 35 2.47 10.59 -1.15
N VAL A 36 3.34 10.52 -0.13
CA VAL A 36 2.94 10.14 1.22
C VAL A 36 3.22 11.28 2.18
N GLU A 37 2.21 11.62 2.97
CA GLU A 37 2.33 12.58 4.07
C GLU A 37 2.05 11.88 5.39
N VAL A 38 3.00 12.04 6.32
CA VAL A 38 2.87 11.61 7.70
C VAL A 38 2.48 12.83 8.53
N SER A 39 1.44 12.66 9.34
CA SER A 39 1.05 13.63 10.35
C SER A 39 0.91 12.95 11.70
N THR A 40 1.32 13.63 12.77
CA THR A 40 1.11 13.14 14.13
C THR A 40 0.25 14.12 14.89
N ARG A 41 -0.57 13.60 15.81
CA ARG A 41 -1.47 14.41 16.62
C ARG A 41 -1.27 14.13 18.10
N LEU A 42 -1.61 15.11 18.91
CA LEU A 42 -1.84 15.00 20.34
C LEU A 42 -3.21 15.65 20.61
N GLY A 43 -4.24 14.83 20.79
CA GLY A 43 -5.63 15.27 20.80
C GLY A 43 -5.97 16.05 19.51
N PRO A 44 -6.51 17.28 19.59
CA PRO A 44 -6.85 18.06 18.41
C PRO A 44 -5.63 18.69 17.71
N LEU A 45 -4.45 18.69 18.35
CA LEU A 45 -3.27 19.41 17.89
C LEU A 45 -2.44 18.54 16.96
N THR A 46 -2.10 19.06 15.77
CA THR A 46 -1.12 18.43 14.90
C THR A 46 0.29 18.82 15.34
N THR A 47 1.11 17.84 15.73
CA THR A 47 2.46 18.04 16.29
C THR A 47 3.57 17.81 15.28
N LEU A 48 3.27 17.13 14.17
CA LEU A 48 4.13 16.96 13.01
C LEU A 48 3.26 16.85 11.75
N ARG A 49 3.74 17.42 10.65
CA ARG A 49 3.20 17.19 9.32
C ARG A 49 4.33 17.29 8.31
N ARG A 50 4.66 16.19 7.65
CA ARG A 50 5.79 16.09 6.72
C ARG A 50 5.48 15.13 5.59
N ARG A 51 6.01 15.42 4.40
CA ARG A 51 6.10 14.44 3.33
C ARG A 51 7.22 13.45 3.65
N VAL A 52 7.02 12.20 3.28
CA VAL A 52 8.02 11.13 3.34
C VAL A 52 8.19 10.55 1.95
N THR A 53 9.32 9.88 1.75
CA THR A 53 9.59 9.18 0.49
C THR A 53 8.89 7.83 0.54
N ALA A 54 8.12 7.51 -0.51
CA ALA A 54 7.72 6.15 -0.77
C ALA A 54 8.85 5.49 -1.56
N ASP A 55 9.67 4.72 -0.87
CA ASP A 55 10.76 3.97 -1.47
C ASP A 55 10.23 2.81 -2.33
N GLU A 56 9.09 2.24 -1.90
CA GLU A 56 8.33 1.26 -2.66
C GLU A 56 6.84 1.56 -2.54
N ALA A 57 6.12 1.43 -3.65
CA ALA A 57 4.67 1.45 -3.68
C ALA A 57 4.20 0.54 -4.81
N THR A 58 3.76 -0.66 -4.44
CA THR A 58 3.41 -1.74 -5.38
C THR A 58 1.99 -2.24 -5.14
N LEU A 59 1.36 -2.66 -6.23
CA LEU A 59 0.06 -3.33 -6.24
C LEU A 59 0.16 -4.53 -7.17
N THR A 60 -0.01 -5.73 -6.65
CA THR A 60 -0.14 -6.95 -7.45
C THR A 60 -1.62 -7.28 -7.53
N VAL A 61 -2.16 -7.28 -8.74
CA VAL A 61 -3.53 -7.72 -9.01
C VAL A 61 -3.47 -9.12 -9.61
N THR A 62 -4.23 -10.04 -9.06
CA THR A 62 -4.39 -11.40 -9.60
C THR A 62 -5.86 -11.62 -9.99
N PRO A 63 -6.19 -12.73 -10.68
CA PRO A 63 -7.58 -13.07 -10.93
C PRO A 63 -8.42 -13.26 -9.64
N SER A 64 -7.77 -13.63 -8.54
CA SER A 64 -8.38 -13.87 -7.24
C SER A 64 -8.18 -12.65 -6.33
N ALA A 65 -9.28 -12.05 -5.88
CA ALA A 65 -9.22 -10.87 -5.01
C ALA A 65 -8.42 -11.12 -3.71
N ASP A 66 -8.48 -12.35 -3.20
CA ASP A 66 -7.83 -12.75 -1.94
C ASP A 66 -6.29 -12.86 -2.07
N ASP A 67 -5.79 -12.95 -3.31
CA ASP A 67 -4.35 -13.05 -3.60
C ASP A 67 -3.77 -11.70 -4.09
N CYS A 68 -4.58 -10.65 -4.15
CA CYS A 68 -4.10 -9.31 -4.50
C CYS A 68 -3.30 -8.71 -3.33
N VAL A 69 -2.18 -8.06 -3.64
CA VAL A 69 -1.26 -7.53 -2.61
C VAL A 69 -1.04 -6.05 -2.83
N LEU A 70 -1.18 -5.24 -1.77
CA LEU A 70 -0.75 -3.85 -1.75
C LEU A 70 0.40 -3.71 -0.75
N ALA A 71 1.51 -3.12 -1.19
CA ALA A 71 2.66 -2.84 -0.35
C ALA A 71 3.13 -1.39 -0.50
N LEU A 72 3.50 -0.78 0.63
CA LEU A 72 4.11 0.54 0.70
C LEU A 72 5.34 0.45 1.62
N ARG A 73 6.49 0.95 1.18
CA ARG A 73 7.67 1.14 2.02
C ARG A 73 7.99 2.62 2.12
N LEU A 74 7.98 3.14 3.33
CA LEU A 74 8.15 4.55 3.62
C LEU A 74 9.46 4.77 4.35
N THR A 75 10.23 5.75 3.88
CA THR A 75 11.52 6.12 4.48
C THR A 75 11.65 7.63 4.59
N GLY A 76 12.65 8.06 5.36
CA GLY A 76 13.11 9.44 5.41
C GLY A 76 13.10 10.05 6.82
N ASP A 77 13.76 11.20 6.94
CA ASP A 77 14.05 11.83 8.23
C ASP A 77 12.82 12.11 9.08
N ALA A 78 11.65 12.35 8.48
CA ALA A 78 10.43 12.59 9.26
C ALA A 78 10.03 11.37 10.12
N LEU A 79 10.39 10.16 9.67
CA LEU A 79 10.23 8.90 10.38
C LEU A 79 11.36 8.62 11.39
N GLY A 80 12.22 9.59 11.70
CA GLY A 80 13.32 9.40 12.64
C GLY A 80 14.53 8.64 12.08
N GLY A 81 14.55 8.40 10.77
CA GLY A 81 15.51 7.50 10.12
C GLY A 81 15.06 6.05 10.09
N ASP A 82 13.95 5.72 10.75
CA ASP A 82 13.31 4.40 10.67
C ASP A 82 12.60 4.22 9.32
N GLU A 83 12.48 2.96 8.91
CA GLU A 83 11.58 2.54 7.84
C GLU A 83 10.24 2.12 8.42
N LEU A 84 9.16 2.46 7.71
CA LEU A 84 7.81 1.98 8.01
C LEU A 84 7.22 1.34 6.76
N SER A 85 6.84 0.07 6.85
CA SER A 85 6.19 -0.66 5.77
C SER A 85 4.71 -0.89 6.07
N PHE A 86 3.89 -0.91 5.03
CA PHE A 86 2.50 -1.36 5.08
C PHE A 86 2.32 -2.48 4.05
N VAL A 87 1.85 -3.65 4.47
CA VAL A 87 1.56 -4.77 3.56
C VAL A 87 0.17 -5.31 3.84
N SER A 88 -0.58 -5.60 2.79
CA SER A 88 -1.93 -6.15 2.87
C SER A 88 -2.20 -7.11 1.73
N THR A 89 -2.90 -8.20 2.04
CA THR A 89 -3.54 -9.11 1.08
C THR A 89 -5.08 -9.03 1.14
N ALA A 90 -5.62 -8.15 2.00
CA ALA A 90 -7.04 -8.04 2.27
C ALA A 90 -7.54 -6.69 1.75
N ILE A 91 -7.90 -6.66 0.46
CA ILE A 91 -8.41 -5.48 -0.22
C ILE A 91 -9.92 -5.64 -0.42
N GLU A 92 -10.71 -4.89 0.34
CA GLU A 92 -12.16 -4.96 0.26
C GLU A 92 -12.73 -3.78 -0.56
N PRO A 93 -13.51 -4.05 -1.63
CA PRO A 93 -14.21 -2.99 -2.34
C PRO A 93 -15.39 -2.48 -1.52
N ARG A 94 -15.63 -1.17 -1.59
CA ARG A 94 -16.82 -0.49 -1.08
C ARG A 94 -17.35 0.46 -2.14
N ALA A 95 -18.64 0.76 -2.07
CA ALA A 95 -19.30 1.64 -3.05
C ALA A 95 -18.98 1.26 -4.51
N ASP A 96 -19.15 -0.02 -4.84
CA ASP A 96 -18.89 -0.59 -6.18
C ASP A 96 -17.44 -0.37 -6.68
N GLY A 97 -16.48 -0.40 -5.75
CA GLY A 97 -15.06 -0.19 -6.06
C GLY A 97 -14.64 1.27 -6.17
N ALA A 98 -15.53 2.24 -5.91
CA ALA A 98 -15.13 3.65 -5.78
C ALA A 98 -14.31 3.91 -4.50
N GLN A 99 -14.37 3.00 -3.53
CA GLN A 99 -13.55 3.01 -2.33
C GLN A 99 -12.97 1.62 -2.08
N LEU A 100 -11.76 1.55 -1.53
CA LEU A 100 -11.11 0.32 -1.11
C LEU A 100 -10.76 0.45 0.38
N LEU A 101 -11.11 -0.56 1.16
CA LEU A 101 -10.61 -0.73 2.52
C LEU A 101 -9.51 -1.78 2.49
N VAL A 102 -8.29 -1.35 2.79
CA VAL A 102 -7.11 -2.21 2.72
C VAL A 102 -6.67 -2.52 4.15
N HIS A 103 -6.90 -3.77 4.57
CA HIS A 103 -6.57 -4.24 5.92
C HIS A 103 -5.18 -4.88 5.90
N GLY A 104 -4.24 -4.29 6.60
CA GLY A 104 -2.85 -4.74 6.59
C GLY A 104 -2.16 -4.49 7.91
N GLU A 105 -0.84 -4.60 7.88
CA GLU A 105 -0.01 -4.36 9.05
C GLU A 105 1.01 -3.26 8.75
N LEU A 106 1.23 -2.39 9.73
CA LEU A 106 2.36 -1.47 9.76
C LEU A 106 3.51 -2.10 10.54
N ALA A 107 4.66 -2.25 9.90
CA ALA A 107 5.86 -2.82 10.52
C ALA A 107 7.07 -1.91 10.33
N THR A 108 8.08 -2.11 11.16
CA THR A 108 9.43 -1.57 10.95
C THR A 108 10.26 -2.55 10.12
N ALA A 109 11.48 -2.17 9.75
CA ALA A 109 12.37 -3.02 8.97
C ALA A 109 12.84 -4.31 9.69
N ASP A 110 12.67 -4.41 11.02
CA ASP A 110 13.06 -5.60 11.78
C ASP A 110 11.97 -6.69 11.66
N PRO A 111 12.22 -7.80 10.94
CA PRO A 111 11.22 -8.84 10.73
C PRO A 111 10.91 -9.67 11.99
N THR A 112 11.72 -9.54 13.05
CA THR A 112 11.49 -10.22 14.32
C THR A 112 10.48 -9.48 15.20
N VAL A 113 10.18 -8.23 14.86
CA VAL A 113 9.27 -7.37 15.59
C VAL A 113 7.89 -7.42 14.90
N PRO A 114 6.81 -7.76 15.62
CA PRO A 114 5.49 -7.89 15.01
C PRO A 114 4.98 -6.54 14.50
N GLY A 115 4.24 -6.58 13.40
CA GLY A 115 3.51 -5.43 12.88
C GLY A 115 2.33 -5.03 13.76
N VAL A 116 1.78 -3.86 13.48
CA VAL A 116 0.55 -3.35 14.10
C VAL A 116 -0.55 -3.29 13.05
N PRO A 117 -1.73 -3.88 13.31
CA PRO A 117 -2.86 -3.79 12.39
C PRO A 117 -3.21 -2.34 12.05
N ALA A 118 -3.38 -2.08 10.75
CA ALA A 118 -3.74 -0.79 10.21
C ALA A 118 -4.73 -0.95 9.06
N THR A 119 -5.57 0.06 8.87
CA THR A 119 -6.50 0.09 7.74
C THR A 119 -6.24 1.34 6.93
N LEU A 120 -5.92 1.14 5.65
CA LEU A 120 -5.78 2.20 4.67
C LEU A 120 -7.10 2.31 3.91
N SER A 121 -7.83 3.39 4.15
CA SER A 121 -9.06 3.71 3.42
C SER A 121 -8.69 4.53 2.18
N LEU A 122 -8.86 3.94 1.01
CA LEU A 122 -8.55 4.53 -0.29
C LEU A 122 -9.84 4.91 -1.01
N ARG A 123 -9.86 6.09 -1.63
CA ARG A 123 -10.81 6.48 -2.65
C ARG A 123 -10.16 6.24 -4.01
N VAL A 124 -10.86 5.55 -4.90
CA VAL A 124 -10.48 5.42 -6.30
C VAL A 124 -10.86 6.71 -7.03
N VAL A 125 -9.85 7.39 -7.56
CA VAL A 125 -10.03 8.64 -8.31
C VAL A 125 -10.24 8.33 -9.79
N SER A 126 -9.43 7.42 -10.33
CA SER A 126 -9.59 6.88 -11.68
C SER A 126 -9.07 5.44 -11.73
N ARG A 127 -9.68 4.66 -12.61
CA ARG A 127 -9.28 3.27 -12.90
C ARG A 127 -9.40 3.04 -14.39
N THR A 128 -8.36 2.49 -14.99
CA THR A 128 -8.33 1.95 -16.35
C THR A 128 -7.83 0.50 -16.30
N ASP A 129 -7.69 -0.13 -17.45
CA ASP A 129 -7.18 -1.50 -17.54
C ASP A 129 -5.76 -1.64 -16.98
N ASP A 130 -4.92 -0.61 -17.11
CA ASP A 130 -3.49 -0.64 -16.77
C ASP A 130 -3.10 0.44 -15.75
N THR A 131 -4.07 1.12 -15.13
CA THR A 131 -3.80 2.21 -14.18
C THR A 131 -4.83 2.29 -13.06
N LEU A 132 -4.36 2.55 -11.84
CA LEU A 132 -5.19 2.86 -10.68
C LEU A 132 -4.66 4.09 -9.94
N LEU A 133 -5.45 5.17 -9.92
CA LEU A 133 -5.16 6.37 -9.14
C LEU A 133 -6.01 6.37 -7.87
N VAL A 134 -5.35 6.42 -6.71
CA VAL A 134 -6.00 6.43 -5.40
C VAL A 134 -5.56 7.60 -4.55
N LEU A 135 -6.46 8.03 -3.68
CA LEU A 135 -6.18 8.92 -2.55
C LEU A 135 -6.75 8.30 -1.29
N GLY A 136 -5.95 8.18 -0.24
CA GLY A 136 -6.43 7.57 0.99
C GLY A 136 -5.69 7.97 2.24
N THR A 137 -6.16 7.40 3.35
CA THR A 137 -5.60 7.67 4.67
C THR A 137 -5.61 6.45 5.57
N ALA A 138 -4.61 6.35 6.42
CA ALA A 138 -4.59 5.43 7.54
C ALA A 138 -4.44 6.22 8.85
N ARG A 139 -5.00 5.70 9.94
CA ARG A 139 -4.86 6.27 11.28
C ARG A 139 -4.52 5.15 12.25
N VAL A 140 -3.44 5.33 13.01
CA VAL A 140 -2.95 4.32 13.95
C VAL A 140 -2.63 4.98 15.29
N PRO A 141 -3.00 4.37 16.42
CA PRO A 141 -2.58 4.84 17.73
C PRO A 141 -1.05 4.78 17.86
N TYR A 142 -0.40 5.93 17.94
CA TYR A 142 1.07 6.02 17.95
C TYR A 142 1.68 5.31 19.16
N GLY A 143 1.03 5.39 20.32
CA GLY A 143 1.50 4.68 21.51
C GLY A 143 1.43 3.15 21.39
N HIS A 144 0.54 2.61 20.57
CA HIS A 144 0.53 1.17 20.27
C HIS A 144 1.64 0.83 19.28
N LEU A 145 1.73 1.58 18.17
CA LEU A 145 2.79 1.44 17.18
C LEU A 145 4.18 1.46 17.82
N ARG A 146 4.49 2.49 18.61
CA ARG A 146 5.79 2.64 19.28
C ARG A 146 6.11 1.49 20.26
N ARG A 147 5.12 1.02 21.03
CA ARG A 147 5.35 -0.05 22.03
C ARG A 147 5.53 -1.42 21.38
N THR A 148 4.80 -1.68 20.31
CA THR A 148 4.86 -2.97 19.60
C THR A 148 6.09 -3.04 18.70
N THR A 149 6.36 -1.96 17.95
CA THR A 149 7.37 -1.97 16.87
C THR A 149 8.69 -1.30 17.23
N GLY A 150 8.75 -0.58 18.36
CA GLY A 150 9.88 0.28 18.69
C GLY A 150 9.95 1.58 17.87
N PHE A 151 9.09 1.76 16.86
CA PHE A 151 9.09 2.90 15.95
C PHE A 151 9.11 4.25 16.68
N THR A 152 10.04 5.14 16.30
CA THR A 152 10.14 6.48 16.87
C THR A 152 10.20 7.57 15.82
N LEU A 153 9.36 8.59 16.00
CA LEU A 153 9.40 9.79 15.18
C LEU A 153 10.70 10.58 15.38
N SER A 154 11.05 11.38 14.38
CA SER A 154 12.16 12.33 14.51
C SER A 154 11.93 13.33 15.65
N ARG A 155 12.90 13.35 16.57
CA ARG A 155 12.91 14.18 17.78
C ARG A 155 11.77 13.82 18.74
N ILE A 156 11.90 14.26 19.99
CA ILE A 156 10.83 14.09 20.98
C ILE A 156 9.62 14.90 20.51
N ARG A 157 8.59 14.20 20.03
CA ARG A 157 7.31 14.76 19.57
C ARG A 157 6.20 14.06 20.32
N PRO A 158 5.41 14.77 21.14
CA PRO A 158 4.27 14.14 21.77
C PRO A 158 3.26 13.78 20.69
N ALA A 159 2.83 12.52 20.69
CA ALA A 159 1.83 12.03 19.76
C ALA A 159 1.00 10.91 20.41
N ASP A 160 -0.31 10.93 20.20
CA ASP A 160 -1.22 9.83 20.50
C ASP A 160 -1.66 9.09 19.24
N GLN A 161 -1.60 9.76 18.08
CA GLN A 161 -2.04 9.23 16.80
C GLN A 161 -1.04 9.57 15.69
N LEU A 162 -0.78 8.57 14.85
CA LEU A 162 -0.10 8.71 13.58
C LEU A 162 -1.14 8.61 12.46
N ARG A 163 -1.07 9.51 11.48
CA ARG A 163 -1.91 9.51 10.29
C ARG A 163 -1.01 9.47 9.06
N LEU A 164 -1.36 8.57 8.15
CA LEU A 164 -0.82 8.54 6.80
C LEU A 164 -1.87 9.14 5.85
N LEU A 165 -1.43 9.96 4.91
CA LEU A 165 -2.16 10.31 3.71
C LEU A 165 -1.33 9.80 2.53
N VAL A 166 -1.97 9.04 1.64
CA VAL A 166 -1.33 8.41 0.49
C VAL A 166 -2.08 8.87 -0.75
N ALA A 167 -1.36 9.41 -1.73
CA ALA A 167 -1.84 9.60 -3.08
C ALA A 167 -0.91 8.83 -4.01
N ALA A 168 -1.44 7.85 -4.74
CA ALA A 168 -0.63 6.95 -5.55
C ALA A 168 -1.29 6.67 -6.89
N GLU A 169 -0.51 6.79 -7.96
CA GLU A 169 -0.87 6.34 -9.31
C GLU A 169 -0.09 5.06 -9.62
N PHE A 170 -0.76 3.92 -9.50
CA PHE A 170 -0.21 2.61 -9.82
C PHE A 170 -0.36 2.37 -11.32
N THR A 171 0.76 2.16 -12.02
CA THR A 171 0.77 1.82 -13.45
C THR A 171 1.47 0.50 -13.67
N CYS A 172 0.94 -0.31 -14.60
CA CYS A 172 1.61 -1.52 -15.06
C CYS A 172 2.81 -1.10 -15.94
N PRO A 173 4.04 -1.60 -15.69
CA PRO A 173 5.14 -1.38 -16.62
C PRO A 173 4.81 -2.11 -17.94
N ALA A 174 4.88 -1.35 -19.04
CA ALA A 174 4.65 -1.87 -20.39
C ALA A 174 5.68 -2.92 -20.82
#